data_AF-A0A2V2D8E2-F1
#
_entry.id   AF-A0A2V2D8E2-F1
#
_cell.length_a   1.000
_cell.length_b   1.000
_cell.length_c   1.000
_cell.angle_alpha   90.00
_cell.angle_beta   90.00
_cell.angle_gamma   90.00
#
_symmetry.space_group_name_H-M   'P 1'
#
loop_
_entity.id
_entity.type
_entity.pdbx_description
1 polymer ?
#
loop_
_entity_poly.entity_id
_entity_poly.type
_entity_poly.pdbx_seq_one_letter_code
_entity_poly.pdbx_strand_id
1 'polypeptide(L)'
;MLFGTARAALSSSRFGSMDASADSANDMSGAPIRAKFRPAIFLKNSDFEILRLMCRLLRNFHFMKQYRRRSFCKGDFGFFLPVVRRILIVEMRRIIRINTGMFWRGRLGAASAARAVALAALFVFCPAEGAQRKSLVFVAGNSVHLWGDHENLAFCKTLEKLAKGALKNTDIRIVDVGNGGKLSEVGNPDAVVIIGEGEGNHPLSGDEAFLKRMRLAGTNVGVFHYALHFGDAKNYAYLDDSVGGHYEPHWSVNPFWRADFKVSKSHPIGRGVRPFSIDDEWYFNIKFAGDNARRIVPVLTAAPPDRVRNRGFGPHSGNPHVRSNKGREETILWTLETADGVRGLGFCGGHSVWALADPNFRKVLVNSLAWLAEEDIPPGGFDTPQPDYGEIASMIKKEKRRDYEDYSARWKKFFEDCK
;
A
#
# COMPACT_ATOMS: atom_id res chain seq x y z
N MET A 1 28.72 43.80 38.06
CA MET A 1 30.16 43.54 38.24
C MET A 1 30.46 42.24 37.51
N LEU A 2 30.89 42.36 36.26
CA LEU A 2 32.28 42.25 35.76
C LEU A 2 32.57 40.80 35.30
N PHE A 3 32.44 40.49 34.00
CA PHE A 3 33.41 40.68 32.88
C PHE A 3 34.49 39.57 32.89
N GLY A 4 34.92 38.93 31.79
CA GLY A 4 34.80 39.18 30.34
C GLY A 4 35.12 37.88 29.54
N THR A 5 34.71 37.71 28.26
CA THR A 5 35.33 38.16 26.97
C THR A 5 36.72 37.55 26.69
N ALA A 6 37.09 36.98 25.53
CA ALA A 6 36.97 37.43 24.13
C ALA A 6 37.20 36.24 23.13
N ARG A 7 36.47 36.12 22.00
CA ARG A 7 36.76 36.54 20.58
C ARG A 7 38.14 36.11 20.04
N ALA A 8 38.24 35.22 19.03
CA ALA A 8 37.98 35.35 17.58
C ALA A 8 39.16 35.92 16.76
N ALA A 9 39.60 35.19 15.72
CA ALA A 9 40.30 35.75 14.56
C ALA A 9 40.22 34.83 13.33
N LEU A 10 39.64 35.36 12.25
CA LEU A 10 39.80 34.96 10.85
C LEU A 10 41.04 35.67 10.27
N SER A 11 41.77 35.04 9.35
CA SER A 11 42.47 35.79 8.29
C SER A 11 42.76 34.95 7.05
N SER A 12 42.41 35.55 5.91
CA SER A 12 42.68 35.17 4.52
C SER A 12 44.06 35.64 4.01
N SER A 13 44.63 34.94 3.03
CA SER A 13 45.59 35.48 2.03
C SER A 13 45.62 34.57 0.79
N ARG A 14 45.14 35.04 -0.38
CA ARG A 14 45.88 35.59 -1.55
C ARG A 14 46.71 34.54 -2.33
N PHE A 15 46.29 34.18 -3.55
CA PHE A 15 46.64 34.77 -4.86
C PHE A 15 48.05 34.43 -5.35
N GLY A 16 48.11 33.65 -6.44
CA GLY A 16 49.25 33.48 -7.34
C GLY A 16 48.73 33.11 -8.73
N SER A 17 49.08 33.91 -9.73
CA SER A 17 48.59 33.92 -11.11
C SER A 17 49.71 33.56 -12.10
N MET A 18 49.30 33.26 -13.35
CA MET A 18 50.09 33.24 -14.60
C MET A 18 50.93 31.96 -14.81
N ASP A 19 50.92 31.28 -15.95
CA ASP A 19 50.98 31.81 -17.32
C ASP A 19 50.05 31.12 -18.34
N ALA A 20 49.72 31.91 -19.36
CA ALA A 20 49.04 31.55 -20.59
C ALA A 20 50.05 31.40 -21.73
N SER A 21 49.78 30.49 -22.66
CA SER A 21 50.20 30.66 -24.06
C SER A 21 49.15 30.02 -24.99
N ALA A 22 48.47 30.88 -25.74
CA ALA A 22 47.82 30.58 -27.01
C ALA A 22 48.91 30.15 -28.03
N ASP A 23 48.68 29.45 -29.14
CA ASP A 23 47.65 29.54 -30.17
C ASP A 23 47.71 28.26 -31.03
N SER A 24 46.57 27.87 -31.61
CA SER A 24 46.39 27.71 -33.08
C SER A 24 45.30 26.69 -33.41
N ALA A 25 44.47 27.12 -34.36
CA ALA A 25 43.25 26.49 -34.81
C ALA A 25 43.50 25.18 -35.59
N ASN A 26 42.57 24.23 -35.47
CA ASN A 26 41.91 23.70 -36.66
C ASN A 26 40.54 23.10 -36.33
N ASP A 27 39.59 23.50 -37.17
CA ASP A 27 38.22 23.03 -37.29
C ASP A 27 38.16 21.55 -37.69
N MET A 28 37.06 20.88 -37.35
CA MET A 28 36.38 19.77 -38.07
C MET A 28 35.57 18.88 -37.10
N SER A 29 34.26 19.16 -37.07
CA SER A 29 33.13 18.23 -36.92
C SER A 29 33.34 16.81 -36.34
N GLY A 30 32.72 16.52 -35.19
CA GLY A 30 32.53 15.15 -34.71
C GLY A 30 31.57 15.08 -33.52
N ALA A 31 30.27 14.87 -33.77
CA ALA A 31 29.26 14.69 -32.73
C ALA A 31 29.38 13.31 -32.05
N PRO A 32 29.19 13.21 -30.71
CA PRO A 32 29.35 11.94 -30.00
C PRO A 32 28.10 11.05 -30.09
N ILE A 33 28.34 9.78 -30.41
CA ILE A 33 27.37 8.68 -30.45
C ILE A 33 26.86 8.39 -29.04
N ARG A 34 25.58 8.69 -28.76
CA ARG A 34 24.83 8.14 -27.63
C ARG A 34 24.09 6.88 -28.07
N ALA A 35 24.59 5.71 -27.68
CA ALA A 35 23.88 4.45 -27.80
C ALA A 35 22.59 4.50 -26.96
N LYS A 36 21.43 4.55 -27.63
CA LYS A 36 20.11 4.34 -27.01
C LYS A 36 19.71 2.88 -27.19
N PHE A 37 19.81 2.09 -26.13
CA PHE A 37 19.01 0.87 -26.03
C PHE A 37 17.53 1.27 -25.96
N ARG A 38 16.73 0.82 -26.93
CA ARG A 38 15.27 0.86 -26.89
C ARG A 38 14.75 -0.56 -26.99
N PRO A 39 13.86 -1.04 -26.10
CA PRO A 39 13.18 -2.30 -26.32
C PRO A 39 12.21 -2.11 -27.51
N ALA A 40 12.41 -2.90 -28.56
CA ALA A 40 11.53 -2.91 -29.73
C ALA A 40 10.28 -3.73 -29.40
N ILE A 41 9.17 -3.05 -29.11
CA ILE A 41 7.84 -3.66 -29.16
C ILE A 41 7.43 -3.67 -30.64
N PHE A 42 7.41 -4.85 -31.25
CA PHE A 42 6.89 -5.04 -32.60
C PHE A 42 5.36 -5.08 -32.56
N LEU A 43 4.71 -4.00 -32.99
CA LEU A 43 3.28 -4.00 -33.33
C LEU A 43 3.12 -4.48 -34.77
N LYS A 44 2.15 -5.38 -35.01
CA LYS A 44 1.83 -5.88 -36.36
C LYS A 44 1.00 -4.85 -37.11
N ASN A 45 1.03 -4.88 -38.44
CA ASN A 45 0.24 -3.95 -39.29
C ASN A 45 -1.27 -4.00 -39.01
N SER A 46 -1.79 -5.13 -38.50
CA SER A 46 -3.16 -5.29 -38.03
C SER A 46 -3.52 -4.33 -36.90
N ASP A 47 -2.58 -4.04 -36.00
CA ASP A 47 -2.81 -3.27 -34.78
C ASP A 47 -3.00 -1.78 -35.11
N PHE A 48 -2.34 -1.31 -36.18
CA PHE A 48 -2.50 0.05 -36.70
C PHE A 48 -3.86 0.28 -37.37
N GLU A 49 -4.41 -0.73 -38.06
CA GLU A 49 -5.72 -0.61 -38.71
C GLU A 49 -6.88 -0.67 -37.72
N ILE A 50 -6.77 -1.52 -36.67
CA ILE A 50 -7.73 -1.52 -35.55
C ILE A 50 -7.73 -0.16 -34.85
N LEU A 51 -6.56 0.45 -34.63
CA LEU A 51 -6.45 1.76 -33.99
C LEU A 51 -7.00 2.88 -34.88
N ARG A 52 -6.79 2.83 -36.20
CA ARG A 52 -7.41 3.76 -37.16
C ARG A 52 -8.93 3.64 -37.14
N LEU A 53 -9.46 2.43 -37.00
CA LEU A 53 -10.89 2.17 -36.87
C LEU A 53 -11.44 2.72 -35.53
N MET A 54 -10.74 2.49 -34.42
CA MET A 54 -11.10 3.05 -33.10
C MET A 54 -11.06 4.59 -33.10
N CYS A 55 -10.03 5.21 -33.68
CA CYS A 55 -9.93 6.67 -33.82
C CYS A 55 -11.01 7.25 -34.76
N ARG A 56 -11.51 6.48 -35.74
CA ARG A 56 -12.68 6.87 -36.57
C ARG A 56 -13.97 6.75 -35.78
N LEU A 57 -14.14 5.70 -34.96
CA LEU A 57 -15.32 5.48 -34.12
C LEU A 57 -15.42 6.50 -32.96
N LEU A 58 -14.28 6.91 -32.41
CA LEU A 58 -14.21 7.84 -31.26
C LEU A 58 -14.33 9.33 -31.66
N ARG A 59 -14.28 9.68 -32.96
CA ARG A 59 -14.46 11.06 -33.46
C ARG A 59 -15.81 11.69 -33.08
N ASN A 60 -16.80 10.88 -32.73
CA ASN A 60 -18.16 11.32 -32.40
C ASN A 60 -18.39 11.55 -30.89
N PHE A 61 -17.40 11.32 -30.02
CA PHE A 61 -17.53 11.59 -28.59
C PHE A 61 -17.09 13.03 -28.26
N HIS A 62 -18.01 13.82 -27.70
CA HIS A 62 -17.84 15.25 -27.41
C HIS A 62 -16.62 15.55 -26.48
N PHE A 63 -16.23 14.57 -25.66
CA PHE A 63 -15.16 14.65 -24.67
C PHE A 63 -13.74 14.66 -25.26
N MET A 64 -13.54 14.17 -26.49
CA MET A 64 -12.21 14.08 -27.12
C MET A 64 -11.75 15.38 -27.81
N LYS A 65 -12.54 16.47 -27.76
CA LYS A 65 -12.14 17.77 -28.34
C LYS A 65 -10.83 18.32 -27.78
N GLN A 66 -10.50 18.02 -26.52
CA GLN A 66 -9.27 18.48 -25.85
C GLN A 66 -8.00 17.79 -26.37
N TYR A 67 -8.13 16.64 -27.04
CA TYR A 67 -6.99 15.86 -27.55
C TYR A 67 -6.78 15.99 -29.06
N ARG A 68 -7.56 16.86 -29.74
CA ARG A 68 -7.55 17.06 -31.20
C ARG A 68 -6.23 17.59 -31.80
N ARG A 69 -5.24 18.01 -30.99
CA ARG A 69 -4.02 18.69 -31.47
C ARG A 69 -2.70 18.03 -31.07
N ARG A 70 -2.68 16.80 -30.53
CA ARG A 70 -1.42 16.12 -30.19
C ARG A 70 -1.02 15.12 -31.28
N SER A 71 0.14 15.33 -31.88
CA SER A 71 0.84 14.32 -32.68
C SER A 71 1.46 13.30 -31.72
N PHE A 72 0.95 12.07 -31.71
CA PHE A 72 1.44 11.00 -30.84
C PHE A 72 2.65 10.30 -31.49
N CYS A 73 3.75 10.20 -30.73
CA CYS A 73 4.97 9.51 -31.16
C CYS A 73 5.01 8.08 -30.58
N LYS A 74 5.74 7.16 -31.23
CA LYS A 74 5.87 5.73 -30.90
C LYS A 74 6.21 5.36 -29.43
N GLY A 75 6.58 6.33 -28.58
CA GLY A 75 6.90 6.12 -27.16
C GLY A 75 5.74 6.31 -26.17
N ASP A 76 4.62 6.91 -26.59
CA ASP A 76 3.51 7.25 -25.67
C ASP A 76 2.46 6.12 -25.53
N PHE A 77 2.68 4.98 -26.21
CA PHE A 77 1.66 3.95 -26.43
C PHE A 77 1.43 3.00 -25.24
N GLY A 78 2.44 2.79 -24.38
CA GLY A 78 2.30 1.96 -23.18
C GLY A 78 1.38 2.56 -22.11
N PHE A 79 1.18 3.88 -22.14
CA PHE A 79 0.34 4.61 -21.19
C PHE A 79 -1.12 4.71 -21.65
N PHE A 80 -1.37 4.61 -22.96
CA PHE A 80 -2.66 4.95 -23.56
C PHE A 80 -3.67 3.79 -23.54
N LEU A 81 -3.19 2.56 -23.70
CA LEU A 81 -4.03 1.37 -23.79
C LEU A 81 -4.81 1.07 -22.49
N PRO A 82 -4.20 1.14 -21.28
CA PRO A 82 -4.92 0.92 -20.03
C PRO A 82 -5.95 2.02 -19.74
N VAL A 83 -5.62 3.27 -20.07
CA VAL A 83 -6.49 4.44 -19.89
C VAL A 83 -7.71 4.35 -20.81
N VAL A 84 -7.51 4.03 -22.09
CA VAL A 84 -8.61 3.84 -23.05
C VAL A 84 -9.49 2.65 -22.65
N ARG A 85 -8.89 1.55 -22.16
CA ARG A 85 -9.62 0.37 -21.65
C ARG A 85 -10.49 0.73 -20.44
N ARG A 86 -9.96 1.49 -19.47
CA ARG A 86 -10.74 1.97 -18.31
C ARG A 86 -11.87 2.92 -18.71
N ILE A 87 -11.62 3.86 -19.63
CA ILE A 87 -12.65 4.79 -20.12
C ILE A 87 -13.80 4.03 -20.83
N LEU A 88 -13.46 3.03 -21.66
CA LEU A 88 -14.45 2.19 -22.35
C LEU A 88 -15.30 1.37 -21.36
N ILE A 89 -14.70 0.84 -20.29
CA ILE A 89 -15.43 0.10 -19.24
C ILE A 89 -16.38 1.02 -18.47
N VAL A 90 -15.94 2.22 -18.12
CA VAL A 90 -16.75 3.22 -17.39
C VAL A 90 -17.95 3.65 -18.23
N GLU A 91 -17.74 3.98 -19.50
CA GLU A 91 -18.84 4.38 -20.40
C GLU A 91 -19.77 3.20 -20.74
N MET A 92 -19.26 1.96 -20.83
CA MET A 92 -20.12 0.78 -20.95
C MET A 92 -21.03 0.59 -19.74
N ARG A 93 -20.50 0.73 -18.50
CA ARG A 93 -21.32 0.67 -17.29
C ARG A 93 -22.40 1.76 -17.27
N ARG A 94 -22.11 2.92 -17.86
CA ARG A 94 -23.04 4.04 -18.01
C ARG A 94 -24.14 3.73 -19.04
N ILE A 95 -23.79 3.18 -20.20
CA ILE A 95 -24.74 2.76 -21.26
C ILE A 95 -25.63 1.61 -20.79
N ILE A 96 -25.06 0.63 -20.08
CA ILE A 96 -25.81 -0.48 -19.49
C ILE A 96 -26.80 0.04 -18.44
N ARG A 97 -26.38 0.96 -17.54
CA ARG A 97 -27.28 1.60 -16.57
C ARG A 97 -28.42 2.39 -17.23
N ILE A 98 -28.13 3.12 -18.30
CA ILE A 98 -29.15 3.88 -19.05
C ILE A 98 -30.17 2.94 -19.70
N ASN A 99 -29.74 1.78 -20.19
CA ASN A 99 -30.63 0.80 -20.81
C ASN A 99 -31.40 -0.08 -19.82
N THR A 100 -30.89 -0.31 -18.60
CA THR A 100 -31.65 -1.04 -17.56
C THR A 100 -32.79 -0.22 -16.94
N GLY A 101 -32.78 1.12 -17.09
CA GLY A 101 -33.84 2.01 -16.62
C GLY A 101 -34.94 2.30 -17.65
N MET A 102 -34.82 1.80 -18.88
CA MET A 102 -35.71 2.14 -19.99
C MET A 102 -36.14 0.89 -20.77
N PHE A 103 -36.51 -0.17 -20.05
CA PHE A 103 -37.29 -1.26 -20.65
C PHE A 103 -38.74 -0.79 -20.77
N TRP A 104 -39.08 -0.02 -21.80
CA TRP A 104 -40.40 -0.05 -22.45
C TRP A 104 -40.35 0.76 -23.76
N ARG A 105 -40.52 0.04 -24.87
CA ARG A 105 -40.84 0.49 -26.24
C ARG A 105 -39.83 1.37 -26.99
N GLY A 106 -39.07 0.74 -27.89
CA GLY A 106 -38.47 1.40 -29.04
C GLY A 106 -37.56 0.47 -29.83
N ARG A 107 -37.83 0.26 -31.13
CA ARG A 107 -36.90 -0.43 -32.04
C ARG A 107 -35.54 0.25 -31.96
N LEU A 108 -34.49 -0.50 -31.60
CA LEU A 108 -33.11 -0.05 -31.74
C LEU A 108 -32.89 0.36 -33.21
N GLY A 109 -32.71 1.66 -33.47
CA GLY A 109 -32.40 2.15 -34.81
C GLY A 109 -31.16 1.46 -35.36
N ALA A 110 -31.08 1.24 -36.68
CA ALA A 110 -29.98 0.52 -37.34
C ALA A 110 -28.58 1.02 -36.95
N ALA A 111 -28.43 2.31 -36.62
CA ALA A 111 -27.18 2.91 -36.13
C ALA A 111 -26.77 2.43 -34.72
N SER A 112 -27.72 2.10 -33.84
CA SER A 112 -27.49 1.56 -32.50
C SER A 112 -27.11 0.07 -32.55
N ALA A 113 -27.72 -0.68 -33.48
CA ALA A 113 -27.35 -2.07 -33.74
C ALA A 113 -25.92 -2.19 -34.32
N ALA A 114 -25.56 -1.32 -35.28
CA ALA A 114 -24.21 -1.28 -35.84
C ALA A 114 -23.13 -0.92 -34.80
N ARG A 115 -23.45 -0.02 -33.85
CA ARG A 115 -22.56 0.30 -32.71
C ARG A 115 -22.39 -0.87 -31.74
N ALA A 116 -23.46 -1.59 -31.43
CA ALA A 116 -23.40 -2.77 -30.58
C ALA A 116 -22.58 -3.91 -31.23
N VAL A 117 -22.73 -4.12 -32.54
CA VAL A 117 -21.95 -5.10 -33.30
C VAL A 117 -20.47 -4.71 -33.41
N ALA A 118 -20.16 -3.43 -33.64
CA ALA A 118 -18.77 -2.96 -33.66
C ALA A 118 -18.08 -3.06 -32.29
N LEU A 119 -18.81 -2.80 -31.19
CA LEU A 119 -18.33 -3.02 -29.82
C LEU A 119 -18.15 -4.51 -29.52
N ALA A 120 -19.06 -5.37 -29.96
CA ALA A 120 -18.94 -6.82 -29.80
C ALA A 120 -17.76 -7.39 -30.62
N ALA A 121 -17.51 -6.88 -31.84
CA ALA A 121 -16.39 -7.30 -32.67
C ALA A 121 -15.01 -6.92 -32.07
N LEU A 122 -14.94 -5.83 -31.30
CA LEU A 122 -13.74 -5.46 -30.53
C LEU A 122 -13.47 -6.41 -29.34
N PHE A 123 -14.48 -7.13 -28.85
CA PHE A 123 -14.31 -8.13 -27.79
C PHE A 123 -13.81 -9.49 -28.30
N VAL A 124 -14.12 -9.86 -29.55
CA VAL A 124 -13.75 -11.17 -30.12
C VAL A 124 -12.26 -11.28 -30.47
N PHE A 125 -11.57 -10.15 -30.67
CA PHE A 125 -10.14 -10.11 -31.03
C PHE A 125 -9.20 -9.72 -29.88
N CYS A 126 -9.69 -9.65 -28.63
CA CYS A 126 -8.79 -9.52 -27.50
C CYS A 126 -8.21 -10.91 -27.22
N PRO A 127 -6.94 -11.21 -27.55
CA PRO A 127 -6.34 -12.46 -27.10
C PRO A 127 -6.53 -12.52 -25.58
N ALA A 128 -6.90 -13.69 -25.08
CA ALA A 128 -6.82 -13.94 -23.65
C ALA A 128 -5.35 -13.76 -23.26
N GLU A 129 -4.98 -12.55 -22.83
CA GLU A 129 -3.76 -12.30 -22.07
C GLU A 129 -3.84 -13.28 -20.91
N GLY A 130 -2.99 -14.31 -20.94
CA GLY A 130 -2.84 -15.22 -19.79
C GLY A 130 -2.72 -14.34 -18.56
N ALA A 131 -3.54 -14.61 -17.54
CA ALA A 131 -3.76 -13.71 -16.42
C ALA A 131 -2.40 -13.20 -15.91
N GLN A 132 -2.11 -11.93 -16.18
CA GLN A 132 -0.86 -11.32 -15.72
C GLN A 132 -0.88 -11.41 -14.20
N ARG A 133 0.11 -12.10 -13.62
CA ARG A 133 0.20 -12.24 -12.17
C ARG A 133 0.31 -10.85 -11.55
N LYS A 134 -0.47 -10.66 -10.49
CA LYS A 134 -0.48 -9.44 -9.67
C LYS A 134 0.84 -9.33 -8.93
N SER A 135 1.23 -8.14 -8.55
CA SER A 135 2.48 -7.88 -7.85
C SER A 135 2.22 -7.21 -6.50
N LEU A 136 2.72 -7.81 -5.42
CA LEU A 136 2.65 -7.27 -4.07
C LEU A 136 4.06 -7.14 -3.48
N VAL A 137 4.38 -5.97 -2.97
CA VAL A 137 5.69 -5.69 -2.35
C VAL A 137 5.50 -5.33 -0.88
N PHE A 138 6.16 -6.06 0.01
CA PHE A 138 6.36 -5.59 1.38
C PHE A 138 7.53 -4.62 1.43
N VAL A 139 7.37 -3.48 2.10
CA VAL A 139 8.46 -2.62 2.55
C VAL A 139 8.68 -2.92 4.04
N ALA A 140 9.79 -3.58 4.35
CA ALA A 140 10.16 -3.92 5.71
C ALA A 140 11.11 -2.86 6.29
N GLY A 141 10.64 -2.15 7.31
CA GLY A 141 11.44 -1.20 8.09
C GLY A 141 12.44 -1.87 9.02
N ASN A 142 13.26 -1.06 9.68
CA ASN A 142 14.14 -1.53 10.75
C ASN A 142 13.30 -2.00 11.97
N SER A 143 13.99 -2.50 12.99
CA SER A 143 13.38 -2.95 14.24
C SER A 143 14.22 -2.44 15.41
N VAL A 144 13.65 -1.61 16.27
CA VAL A 144 14.38 -0.95 17.37
C VAL A 144 14.03 -1.46 18.76
N HIS A 145 13.05 -2.36 18.86
CA HIS A 145 12.62 -2.99 20.11
C HIS A 145 13.44 -4.23 20.49
N LEU A 146 13.19 -4.77 21.67
CA LEU A 146 13.78 -6.02 22.15
C LEU A 146 13.19 -7.23 21.42
N TRP A 147 13.83 -8.39 21.60
CA TRP A 147 13.44 -9.66 21.00
C TRP A 147 11.94 -9.96 21.16
N GLY A 148 11.29 -10.29 20.04
CA GLY A 148 9.89 -10.68 19.93
C GLY A 148 8.92 -9.54 19.58
N ASP A 149 9.33 -8.29 19.82
CA ASP A 149 8.50 -7.10 19.64
C ASP A 149 8.98 -6.31 18.41
N HIS A 150 8.09 -5.92 17.49
CA HIS A 150 8.38 -5.24 16.23
C HIS A 150 9.42 -5.99 15.37
N GLU A 151 9.26 -7.30 15.19
CA GLU A 151 10.12 -8.10 14.29
C GLU A 151 9.75 -7.92 12.82
N ASN A 152 9.78 -6.67 12.33
CA ASN A 152 9.22 -6.25 11.05
C ASN A 152 9.66 -7.11 9.86
N LEU A 153 10.96 -7.39 9.72
CA LEU A 153 11.46 -8.26 8.65
C LEU A 153 11.01 -9.72 8.82
N ALA A 154 11.02 -10.26 10.04
CA ALA A 154 10.58 -11.63 10.29
C ALA A 154 9.06 -11.78 10.06
N PHE A 155 8.28 -10.76 10.41
CA PHE A 155 6.85 -10.66 10.13
C PHE A 155 6.59 -10.67 8.63
N CYS A 156 7.28 -9.81 7.87
CA CYS A 156 7.20 -9.77 6.40
C CYS A 156 7.59 -11.10 5.76
N LYS A 157 8.71 -11.73 6.18
CA LYS A 157 9.15 -13.03 5.64
C LYS A 157 8.17 -14.15 5.93
N THR A 158 7.60 -14.17 7.13
CA THR A 158 6.61 -15.18 7.53
C THR A 158 5.32 -15.00 6.71
N LEU A 159 4.79 -13.78 6.62
CA LEU A 159 3.62 -13.50 5.79
C LEU A 159 3.87 -13.73 4.30
N GLU A 160 5.04 -13.37 3.78
CA GLU A 160 5.42 -13.66 2.39
C GLU A 160 5.38 -15.16 2.12
N LYS A 161 6.00 -15.99 2.97
CA LYS A 161 5.99 -17.45 2.83
C LYS A 161 4.57 -18.00 2.84
N LEU A 162 3.76 -17.59 3.81
CA LEU A 162 2.36 -18.03 3.95
C LEU A 162 1.51 -17.61 2.75
N ALA A 163 1.63 -16.34 2.33
CA ALA A 163 0.87 -15.77 1.23
C ALA A 163 1.30 -16.33 -0.13
N LYS A 164 2.60 -16.58 -0.38
CA LYS A 164 3.05 -17.31 -1.58
C LYS A 164 2.48 -18.73 -1.66
N GLY A 165 2.30 -19.37 -0.50
CA GLY A 165 1.63 -20.65 -0.40
C GLY A 165 0.16 -20.59 -0.82
N ALA A 166 -0.54 -19.51 -0.49
CA ALA A 166 -1.99 -19.36 -0.67
C ALA A 166 -2.40 -18.66 -1.99
N LEU A 167 -1.74 -17.56 -2.34
CA LEU A 167 -2.07 -16.66 -3.44
C LEU A 167 -1.33 -17.08 -4.71
N LYS A 168 -2.01 -17.81 -5.58
CA LYS A 168 -1.39 -18.40 -6.78
C LYS A 168 -1.22 -17.39 -7.91
N ASN A 169 -2.04 -16.34 -7.91
CA ASN A 169 -2.03 -15.32 -8.96
C ASN A 169 -1.29 -14.04 -8.57
N THR A 170 -0.60 -14.04 -7.42
CA THR A 170 0.16 -12.89 -6.93
C THR A 170 1.64 -13.23 -6.75
N ASP A 171 2.52 -12.45 -7.35
CA ASP A 171 3.94 -12.39 -7.09
C ASP A 171 4.22 -11.51 -5.87
N ILE A 172 4.85 -12.09 -4.86
CA ILE A 172 5.12 -11.41 -3.60
C ILE A 172 6.64 -11.31 -3.41
N ARG A 173 7.12 -10.14 -2.97
CA ARG A 173 8.51 -9.95 -2.58
C ARG A 173 8.66 -8.92 -1.47
N ILE A 174 9.84 -8.83 -0.90
CA ILE A 174 10.19 -7.89 0.17
C ILE A 174 11.29 -6.93 -0.34
N VAL A 175 11.15 -5.64 -0.01
CA VAL A 175 12.22 -4.64 -0.02
C VAL A 175 12.55 -4.32 1.43
N ASP A 176 13.74 -4.73 1.88
CA ASP A 176 14.21 -4.56 3.25
C ASP A 176 14.93 -3.21 3.40
N VAL A 177 14.15 -2.15 3.61
CA VAL A 177 14.71 -0.80 3.80
C VAL A 177 15.40 -0.64 5.16
N GLY A 178 15.03 -1.48 6.14
CA GLY A 178 15.71 -1.55 7.43
C GLY A 178 17.16 -2.03 7.35
N ASN A 179 17.51 -2.75 6.28
CA ASN A 179 18.85 -3.30 6.05
C ASN A 179 19.43 -2.93 4.67
N GLY A 180 19.22 -1.68 4.24
CA GLY A 180 19.94 -1.08 3.11
C GLY A 180 19.24 -1.16 1.74
N GLY A 181 18.08 -1.82 1.65
CA GLY A 181 17.20 -1.72 0.49
C GLY A 181 16.67 -0.30 0.30
N LYS A 182 16.33 0.08 -0.93
CA LYS A 182 15.86 1.43 -1.25
C LYS A 182 14.41 1.45 -1.69
N LEU A 183 13.66 2.48 -1.33
CA LEU A 183 12.27 2.66 -1.78
C LEU A 183 12.14 2.69 -3.31
N SER A 184 13.17 3.14 -4.03
CA SER A 184 13.23 3.07 -5.49
C SER A 184 13.12 1.65 -6.05
N GLU A 185 13.53 0.63 -5.29
CA GLU A 185 13.45 -0.78 -5.67
C GLU A 185 12.02 -1.33 -5.59
N VAL A 186 11.06 -0.60 -5.00
CA VAL A 186 9.65 -1.02 -4.94
C VAL A 186 9.01 -1.01 -6.34
N GLY A 187 9.39 -0.06 -7.19
CA GLY A 187 8.81 0.08 -8.53
C GLY A 187 7.36 0.53 -8.49
N ASN A 188 6.51 -0.04 -9.37
CA ASN A 188 5.08 0.25 -9.44
C ASN A 188 4.27 -1.06 -9.33
N PRO A 189 4.19 -1.68 -8.14
CA PRO A 189 3.43 -2.91 -7.98
C PRO A 189 1.91 -2.65 -8.01
N ASP A 190 1.11 -3.72 -8.10
CA ASP A 190 -0.34 -3.63 -7.91
C ASP A 190 -0.69 -3.30 -6.45
N ALA A 191 0.13 -3.80 -5.50
CA ALA A 191 -0.01 -3.52 -4.08
C ALA A 191 1.34 -3.32 -3.38
N VAL A 192 1.36 -2.45 -2.38
CA VAL A 192 2.47 -2.28 -1.46
C VAL A 192 1.98 -2.33 -0.01
N VAL A 193 2.71 -3.00 0.88
CA VAL A 193 2.40 -3.07 2.31
C VAL A 193 3.60 -2.58 3.10
N ILE A 194 3.40 -1.55 3.92
CA ILE A 194 4.44 -0.94 4.75
C ILE A 194 4.34 -1.51 6.16
N ILE A 195 5.42 -2.18 6.60
CA ILE A 195 5.55 -2.73 7.96
C ILE A 195 6.89 -2.28 8.51
N GLY A 196 6.89 -1.59 9.64
CA GLY A 196 8.10 -0.98 10.19
C GLY A 196 7.81 -0.24 11.49
N GLU A 197 8.84 0.41 12.01
CA GLU A 197 8.70 1.37 13.09
C GLU A 197 7.91 2.62 12.66
N GLY A 198 7.58 3.45 13.65
CA GLY A 198 6.98 4.77 13.46
C GLY A 198 7.96 5.91 13.73
N GLU A 199 7.41 7.11 13.74
CA GLU A 199 8.10 8.34 14.13
C GLU A 199 9.39 8.59 13.34
N GLY A 200 10.50 8.87 14.04
CA GLY A 200 11.80 9.10 13.42
C GLY A 200 12.41 7.84 12.77
N ASN A 201 11.92 6.65 13.11
CA ASN A 201 12.35 5.38 12.53
C ASN A 201 11.43 4.87 11.42
N HIS A 202 10.45 5.68 10.99
CA HIS A 202 9.49 5.27 9.97
C HIS A 202 10.20 4.82 8.68
N PRO A 203 9.81 3.71 8.03
CA PRO A 203 10.47 3.19 6.82
C PRO A 203 10.45 4.14 5.60
N LEU A 204 9.59 5.15 5.65
CA LEU A 204 9.45 6.22 4.65
C LEU A 204 10.04 7.56 5.11
N SER A 205 10.79 7.59 6.21
CA SER A 205 11.43 8.80 6.71
C SER A 205 12.29 9.46 5.64
N GLY A 206 12.01 10.72 5.33
CA GLY A 206 12.68 11.47 4.26
C GLY A 206 12.09 11.28 2.85
N ASP A 207 11.08 10.43 2.68
CA ASP A 207 10.34 10.24 1.43
C ASP A 207 8.87 9.85 1.68
N GLU A 208 8.18 10.55 2.59
CA GLU A 208 6.79 10.24 2.97
C GLU A 208 5.82 10.42 1.78
N ALA A 209 6.20 11.28 0.82
CA ALA A 209 5.52 11.45 -0.45
C ALA A 209 5.47 10.16 -1.31
N PHE A 210 6.24 9.12 -0.95
CA PHE A 210 6.15 7.78 -1.53
C PHE A 210 4.70 7.26 -1.57
N LEU A 211 3.95 7.41 -0.48
CA LEU A 211 2.56 6.94 -0.41
C LEU A 211 1.66 7.60 -1.46
N LYS A 212 1.81 8.93 -1.62
CA LYS A 212 1.10 9.69 -2.64
C LYS A 212 1.48 9.23 -4.05
N ARG A 213 2.76 8.97 -4.31
CA ARG A 213 3.22 8.49 -5.63
C ARG A 213 2.64 7.12 -5.96
N MET A 214 2.64 6.19 -5.00
CA MET A 214 2.03 4.87 -5.17
C MET A 214 0.53 4.98 -5.49
N ARG A 215 -0.20 5.79 -4.71
CA ARG A 215 -1.63 6.01 -4.96
C ARG A 215 -1.89 6.60 -6.36
N LEU A 216 -1.14 7.62 -6.76
CA LEU A 216 -1.29 8.25 -8.08
C LEU A 216 -0.93 7.30 -9.24
N ALA A 217 -0.07 6.30 -8.99
CA ALA A 217 0.23 5.23 -9.93
C ALA A 217 -0.85 4.14 -9.98
N GLY A 218 -1.84 4.17 -9.08
CA GLY A 218 -2.88 3.16 -8.96
C GLY A 218 -2.50 1.94 -8.13
N THR A 219 -1.39 2.01 -7.38
CA THR A 219 -0.95 0.98 -6.43
C THR A 219 -1.82 1.02 -5.17
N ASN A 220 -2.33 -0.14 -4.77
CA ASN A 220 -3.07 -0.32 -3.52
C ASN A 220 -2.11 -0.32 -2.33
N VAL A 221 -2.49 0.30 -1.21
CA VAL A 221 -1.58 0.55 -0.08
C VAL A 221 -2.10 -0.10 1.20
N GLY A 222 -1.25 -0.88 1.86
CA GLY A 222 -1.43 -1.33 3.24
C GLY A 222 -0.42 -0.67 4.18
N VAL A 223 -0.83 -0.27 5.38
CA VAL A 223 0.07 0.25 6.43
C VAL A 223 -0.25 -0.39 7.76
N PHE A 224 0.76 -1.00 8.38
CA PHE A 224 0.61 -1.83 9.57
C PHE A 224 1.29 -1.20 10.78
N HIS A 225 0.64 -1.37 11.92
CA HIS A 225 1.13 -1.08 13.26
C HIS A 225 1.78 0.30 13.37
N TYR A 226 3.05 0.35 13.78
CA TYR A 226 3.72 1.60 14.11
C TYR A 226 3.96 2.50 12.90
N ALA A 227 3.98 1.94 11.69
CA ALA A 227 4.02 2.71 10.45
C ALA A 227 2.76 3.57 10.21
N LEU A 228 1.69 3.40 11.01
CA LEU A 228 0.56 4.34 11.03
C LEU A 228 0.90 5.66 11.74
N HIS A 229 2.10 5.80 12.31
CA HIS A 229 2.53 7.00 13.02
C HIS A 229 3.75 7.64 12.35
N PHE A 230 3.55 8.74 11.63
CA PHE A 230 4.66 9.61 11.22
C PHE A 230 5.11 10.51 12.38
N GLY A 231 6.40 10.84 12.42
CA GLY A 231 6.97 11.69 13.48
C GLY A 231 6.63 13.17 13.36
N ASP A 232 6.09 13.60 12.22
CA ASP A 232 5.72 14.99 11.95
C ASP A 232 4.29 15.05 11.40
N ALA A 233 3.44 15.83 12.06
CA ALA A 233 2.03 15.96 11.72
C ALA A 233 1.77 16.46 10.28
N LYS A 234 2.75 17.17 9.67
CA LYS A 234 2.64 17.60 8.27
C LYS A 234 2.54 16.43 7.29
N ASN A 235 2.97 15.24 7.70
CA ASN A 235 2.99 14.03 6.87
C ASN A 235 1.74 13.15 7.05
N TYR A 236 0.85 13.43 8.02
CA TYR A 236 -0.34 12.61 8.28
C TYR A 236 -1.30 12.55 7.08
N ALA A 237 -1.36 13.63 6.28
CA ALA A 237 -2.15 13.64 5.06
C ALA A 237 -1.78 12.50 4.08
N TYR A 238 -0.54 12.02 4.08
CA TYR A 238 -0.15 10.88 3.24
C TYR A 238 -0.79 9.57 3.70
N LEU A 239 -0.93 9.35 5.01
CA LEU A 239 -1.65 8.20 5.56
C LEU A 239 -3.16 8.36 5.38
N ASP A 240 -3.69 9.55 5.64
CA ASP A 240 -5.10 9.83 5.46
C ASP A 240 -5.54 9.61 4.01
N ASP A 241 -4.74 10.06 3.04
CA ASP A 241 -5.05 9.85 1.63
C ASP A 241 -4.86 8.39 1.21
N SER A 242 -3.88 7.66 1.74
CA SER A 242 -3.60 6.29 1.28
C SER A 242 -4.41 5.22 1.98
N VAL A 243 -4.63 5.34 3.28
CA VAL A 243 -5.32 4.33 4.11
C VAL A 243 -6.46 4.91 4.94
N GLY A 244 -6.69 6.22 4.93
CA GLY A 244 -7.88 6.85 5.51
C GLY A 244 -7.75 7.30 6.96
N GLY A 245 -6.68 6.92 7.67
CA GLY A 245 -6.44 7.35 9.03
C GLY A 245 -5.00 7.11 9.48
N HIS A 246 -4.64 7.76 10.58
CA HIS A 246 -3.32 7.73 11.18
C HIS A 246 -3.37 7.65 12.70
N TYR A 247 -2.25 7.27 13.29
CA TYR A 247 -2.01 7.43 14.72
C TYR A 247 -1.63 8.89 14.99
N GLU A 248 -2.36 9.56 15.88
CA GLU A 248 -2.09 10.94 16.27
C GLU A 248 -1.79 10.99 17.79
N PRO A 249 -0.63 11.52 18.21
CA PRO A 249 -0.31 11.69 19.63
C PRO A 249 -1.38 12.48 20.37
N HIS A 250 -1.62 12.16 21.64
CA HIS A 250 -2.68 12.74 22.49
C HIS A 250 -4.12 12.48 22.03
N TRP A 251 -4.31 11.76 20.91
CA TRP A 251 -5.59 11.32 20.40
C TRP A 251 -5.67 9.80 20.41
N SER A 252 -4.78 9.14 19.65
CA SER A 252 -4.62 7.69 19.59
C SER A 252 -3.81 7.17 20.77
N VAL A 253 -4.01 5.90 21.12
CA VAL A 253 -3.28 5.23 22.22
C VAL A 253 -2.88 3.81 21.85
N ASN A 254 -1.79 3.29 22.41
CA ASN A 254 -1.25 1.95 22.15
C ASN A 254 -0.97 1.14 23.43
N PRO A 255 -1.97 0.75 24.23
CA PRO A 255 -1.76 -0.16 25.35
C PRO A 255 -1.64 -1.63 24.87
N PHE A 256 -1.05 -2.46 25.71
CA PHE A 256 -1.18 -3.92 25.62
C PHE A 256 -2.51 -4.38 26.22
N TRP A 257 -3.27 -5.17 25.47
CA TRP A 257 -4.50 -5.81 25.94
C TRP A 257 -4.90 -7.00 25.06
N ARG A 258 -5.76 -7.86 25.61
CA ARG A 258 -6.41 -8.93 24.88
C ARG A 258 -7.59 -8.38 24.09
N ALA A 259 -7.51 -8.43 22.77
CA ALA A 259 -8.59 -8.03 21.88
C ALA A 259 -9.46 -9.24 21.51
N ASP A 260 -10.75 -9.17 21.82
CA ASP A 260 -11.75 -10.14 21.35
C ASP A 260 -12.36 -9.63 20.04
N PHE A 261 -11.93 -10.20 18.91
CA PHE A 261 -12.23 -9.64 17.60
C PHE A 261 -13.61 -10.03 17.07
N LYS A 262 -14.40 -9.00 16.73
CA LYS A 262 -15.52 -9.12 15.80
C LYS A 262 -15.02 -8.89 14.38
N VAL A 263 -15.37 -9.84 13.51
CA VAL A 263 -14.96 -9.84 12.10
C VAL A 263 -16.15 -9.49 11.22
N SER A 264 -15.96 -8.50 10.33
CA SER A 264 -16.96 -8.12 9.34
C SER A 264 -17.15 -9.24 8.30
N LYS A 265 -18.30 -9.93 8.37
CA LYS A 265 -18.64 -11.03 7.46
C LYS A 265 -19.09 -10.56 6.07
N SER A 266 -19.48 -9.29 5.95
CA SER A 266 -19.89 -8.69 4.68
C SER A 266 -18.69 -8.29 3.81
N HIS A 267 -17.52 -8.05 4.42
CA HIS A 267 -16.31 -7.71 3.67
C HIS A 267 -15.59 -8.99 3.20
N PRO A 268 -15.06 -9.04 1.94
CA PRO A 268 -14.32 -10.20 1.45
C PRO A 268 -13.17 -10.65 2.35
N ILE A 269 -12.50 -9.72 3.03
CA ILE A 269 -11.41 -10.02 3.97
C ILE A 269 -11.88 -10.92 5.14
N GLY A 270 -13.14 -10.82 5.57
CA GLY A 270 -13.69 -11.62 6.66
C GLY A 270 -14.12 -13.03 6.26
N ARG A 271 -14.00 -13.43 4.99
CA ARG A 271 -14.41 -14.76 4.50
C ARG A 271 -13.67 -15.87 5.24
N GLY A 272 -14.44 -16.80 5.81
CA GLY A 272 -13.94 -17.95 6.57
C GLY A 272 -13.15 -17.65 7.85
N VAL A 273 -13.03 -16.39 8.26
CA VAL A 273 -12.39 -16.00 9.52
C VAL A 273 -13.41 -16.16 10.65
N ARG A 274 -13.14 -16.98 11.66
CA ARG A 274 -13.99 -17.10 12.87
C ARG A 274 -13.61 -16.02 13.89
N PRO A 275 -14.48 -15.67 14.86
CA PRO A 275 -14.07 -14.84 15.99
C PRO A 275 -12.87 -15.47 16.71
N PHE A 276 -11.94 -14.64 17.17
CA PHE A 276 -10.69 -15.04 17.80
C PHE A 276 -10.20 -13.93 18.73
N SER A 277 -9.23 -14.24 19.58
CA SER A 277 -8.71 -13.28 20.56
C SER A 277 -7.20 -13.33 20.69
N ILE A 278 -6.56 -12.17 20.72
CA ILE A 278 -5.10 -12.04 20.77
C ILE A 278 -4.68 -10.95 21.75
N ASP A 279 -3.68 -11.28 22.57
CA ASP A 279 -2.91 -10.32 23.37
C ASP A 279 -1.81 -9.70 22.49
N ASP A 280 -1.88 -8.39 22.26
CA ASP A 280 -0.86 -7.62 21.54
C ASP A 280 -0.85 -6.15 22.03
N GLU A 281 0.05 -5.33 21.49
CA GLU A 281 -0.10 -3.87 21.56
C GLU A 281 -1.07 -3.41 20.46
N TRP A 282 -2.32 -3.14 20.85
CA TRP A 282 -3.36 -2.74 19.89
C TRP A 282 -3.67 -1.25 20.01
N TYR A 283 -3.49 -0.54 18.90
CA TYR A 283 -3.83 0.87 18.85
C TYR A 283 -5.34 1.04 18.78
N PHE A 284 -5.85 2.11 19.39
CA PHE A 284 -7.24 2.49 19.22
C PHE A 284 -7.45 3.99 19.37
N ASN A 285 -8.69 4.43 19.12
CA ASN A 285 -9.04 5.83 18.89
C ASN A 285 -8.21 6.42 17.73
N ILE A 286 -8.06 5.69 16.63
CA ILE A 286 -7.39 6.15 15.41
C ILE A 286 -8.06 7.41 14.87
N LYS A 287 -7.27 8.34 14.35
CA LYS A 287 -7.79 9.54 13.70
C LYS A 287 -8.17 9.21 12.26
N PHE A 288 -9.47 9.19 11.98
CA PHE A 288 -9.99 9.14 10.61
C PHE A 288 -10.33 10.55 10.14
N ALA A 289 -9.78 10.98 9.01
CA ALA A 289 -9.84 12.37 8.59
C ALA A 289 -10.75 12.60 7.37
N GLY A 290 -11.36 13.81 7.33
CA GLY A 290 -12.06 14.35 6.17
C GLY A 290 -13.19 13.46 5.61
N ASP A 291 -13.32 13.46 4.29
CA ASP A 291 -14.29 12.61 3.58
C ASP A 291 -13.94 11.12 3.65
N ASN A 292 -12.68 10.77 3.92
CA ASN A 292 -12.24 9.37 4.02
C ASN A 292 -12.90 8.67 5.21
N ALA A 293 -13.15 9.39 6.31
CA ALA A 293 -13.87 8.86 7.47
C ALA A 293 -15.24 8.24 7.09
N ARG A 294 -15.92 8.77 6.06
CA ARG A 294 -17.20 8.23 5.57
C ARG A 294 -17.06 7.00 4.67
N ARG A 295 -15.84 6.71 4.21
CA ARG A 295 -15.51 5.60 3.31
C ARG A 295 -14.75 4.46 4.00
N ILE A 296 -14.39 4.65 5.26
CA ILE A 296 -13.77 3.61 6.07
C ILE A 296 -14.78 2.47 6.25
N VAL A 297 -14.36 1.26 5.88
CA VAL A 297 -15.10 0.03 6.15
C VAL A 297 -14.32 -0.78 7.20
N PRO A 298 -14.84 -0.90 8.43
CA PRO A 298 -14.22 -1.72 9.46
C PRO A 298 -14.25 -3.21 9.07
N VAL A 299 -13.12 -3.90 9.27
CA VAL A 299 -12.99 -5.34 9.03
C VAL A 299 -12.80 -6.09 10.35
N LEU A 300 -11.91 -5.61 11.22
CA LEU A 300 -11.77 -6.08 12.59
C LEU A 300 -12.10 -4.95 13.56
N THR A 301 -12.95 -5.26 14.51
CA THR A 301 -13.29 -4.38 15.63
C THR A 301 -13.16 -5.15 16.93
N ALA A 302 -12.82 -4.44 18.00
CA ALA A 302 -12.77 -4.99 19.35
C ALA A 302 -13.06 -3.88 20.36
N ALA A 303 -13.63 -4.23 21.52
CA ALA A 303 -13.85 -3.29 22.61
C ALA A 303 -12.69 -3.38 23.62
N PRO A 304 -11.81 -2.37 23.72
CA PRO A 304 -10.77 -2.38 24.74
C PRO A 304 -11.39 -2.33 26.14
N PRO A 305 -10.85 -3.10 27.11
CA PRO A 305 -11.35 -3.06 28.47
C PRO A 305 -11.09 -1.68 29.08
N ASP A 306 -12.01 -1.19 29.92
CA ASP A 306 -11.93 0.15 30.49
C ASP A 306 -10.63 0.43 31.24
N ARG A 307 -9.98 -0.60 31.79
CA ARG A 307 -8.67 -0.48 32.46
C ARG A 307 -7.62 0.17 31.56
N VAL A 308 -7.59 -0.12 30.26
CA VAL A 308 -6.59 0.47 29.35
C VAL A 308 -6.95 1.89 28.92
N ARG A 309 -8.20 2.32 29.10
CA ARG A 309 -8.66 3.71 28.88
C ARG A 309 -8.37 4.63 30.08
N ASN A 310 -8.11 4.05 31.25
CA ASN A 310 -7.86 4.79 32.50
C ASN A 310 -6.37 5.08 32.78
N ARG A 311 -5.46 4.85 31.81
CA ARG A 311 -4.03 5.20 31.97
C ARG A 311 -3.84 6.71 32.19
N GLY A 312 -2.68 7.06 32.76
CA GLY A 312 -2.24 8.45 32.92
C GLY A 312 -2.14 9.17 31.57
N PHE A 313 -2.32 10.49 31.57
CA PHE A 313 -2.35 11.25 30.32
C PHE A 313 -0.97 11.41 29.69
N GLY A 314 -0.88 11.23 28.37
CA GLY A 314 0.38 11.34 27.64
C GLY A 314 0.22 11.21 26.13
N PRO A 315 1.32 11.38 25.36
CA PRO A 315 1.29 11.35 23.90
C PRO A 315 0.87 9.98 23.34
N HIS A 316 1.25 8.88 23.99
CA HIS A 316 0.89 7.50 23.59
C HIS A 316 0.09 6.75 24.67
N SER A 317 -0.51 7.49 25.59
CA SER A 317 -1.24 6.94 26.74
C SER A 317 -2.63 7.55 26.81
N GLY A 318 -3.41 7.23 27.84
CA GLY A 318 -4.78 7.71 28.01
C GLY A 318 -4.93 9.21 27.75
N ASN A 319 -6.13 9.64 27.37
CA ASN A 319 -6.44 11.05 27.14
C ASN A 319 -7.94 11.29 27.39
N PRO A 320 -8.43 12.55 27.45
CA PRO A 320 -9.83 12.84 27.70
C PRO A 320 -10.78 12.17 26.68
N HIS A 321 -10.40 12.10 25.40
CA HIS A 321 -11.21 11.49 24.34
C HIS A 321 -11.36 9.98 24.54
N VAL A 322 -10.26 9.27 24.82
CA VAL A 322 -10.29 7.84 25.08
C VAL A 322 -11.08 7.50 26.34
N ARG A 323 -10.95 8.33 27.38
CA ARG A 323 -11.60 8.11 28.68
C ARG A 323 -13.11 8.34 28.63
N SER A 324 -13.60 9.25 27.81
CA SER A 324 -15.04 9.48 27.64
C SER A 324 -15.74 8.39 26.83
N ASN A 325 -14.99 7.58 26.08
CA ASN A 325 -15.51 6.52 25.20
C ASN A 325 -15.38 5.11 25.80
N LYS A 326 -15.66 4.94 27.10
CA LYS A 326 -15.66 3.63 27.77
C LYS A 326 -16.68 2.67 27.14
N GLY A 327 -16.33 1.39 27.08
CA GLY A 327 -17.13 0.36 26.40
C GLY A 327 -17.28 0.51 24.87
N ARG A 328 -16.74 1.57 24.25
CA ARG A 328 -16.82 1.78 22.80
C ARG A 328 -16.01 0.73 22.06
N GLU A 329 -16.58 0.18 20.99
CA GLU A 329 -15.85 -0.64 20.02
C GLU A 329 -14.90 0.22 19.20
N GLU A 330 -13.72 -0.31 18.93
CA GLU A 330 -12.66 0.37 18.20
C GLU A 330 -12.37 -0.39 16.91
N THR A 331 -12.12 0.34 15.84
CA THR A 331 -11.69 -0.20 14.56
C THR A 331 -10.20 -0.49 14.60
N ILE A 332 -9.82 -1.76 14.39
CA ILE A 332 -8.44 -2.26 14.49
C ILE A 332 -7.86 -2.57 13.12
N LEU A 333 -8.66 -3.14 12.21
CA LEU A 333 -8.35 -3.34 10.80
C LEU A 333 -9.47 -2.71 9.98
N TRP A 334 -9.11 -1.91 8.98
CA TRP A 334 -10.08 -1.26 8.11
C TRP A 334 -9.60 -1.19 6.67
N THR A 335 -10.57 -0.95 5.78
CA THR A 335 -10.33 -0.66 4.38
C THR A 335 -10.84 0.73 4.00
N LEU A 336 -10.23 1.30 2.97
CA LEU A 336 -10.65 2.49 2.26
C LEU A 336 -10.68 2.12 0.77
N GLU A 337 -11.76 2.45 0.06
CA GLU A 337 -11.75 2.46 -1.40
C GLU A 337 -11.96 3.90 -1.89
N THR A 338 -11.03 4.38 -2.71
CA THR A 338 -11.13 5.71 -3.30
C THR A 338 -12.09 5.70 -4.49
N ALA A 339 -12.52 6.88 -4.94
CA ALA A 339 -13.51 6.98 -6.03
C ALA A 339 -12.97 6.43 -7.38
N ASP A 340 -11.65 6.45 -7.54
CA ASP A 340 -10.88 5.88 -8.65
C ASP A 340 -10.55 4.39 -8.48
N GLY A 341 -11.02 3.76 -7.39
CA GLY A 341 -10.92 2.33 -7.15
C GLY A 341 -9.61 1.85 -6.52
N VAL A 342 -8.76 2.77 -6.05
CA VAL A 342 -7.53 2.42 -5.32
C VAL A 342 -7.90 2.02 -3.89
N ARG A 343 -7.30 0.93 -3.44
CA ARG A 343 -7.54 0.31 -2.13
C ARG A 343 -6.50 0.75 -1.12
N GLY A 344 -6.99 1.18 0.04
CA GLY A 344 -6.22 1.45 1.25
C GLY A 344 -6.57 0.44 2.33
N LEU A 345 -5.60 0.02 3.14
CA LEU A 345 -5.79 -0.84 4.29
C LEU A 345 -4.92 -0.36 5.45
N GLY A 346 -5.54 -0.06 6.59
CA GLY A 346 -4.84 0.26 7.82
C GLY A 346 -5.07 -0.83 8.87
N PHE A 347 -4.00 -1.20 9.57
CA PHE A 347 -4.05 -2.26 10.57
C PHE A 347 -3.25 -1.87 11.82
N CYS A 348 -3.88 -1.87 12.98
CA CYS A 348 -3.24 -1.44 14.24
C CYS A 348 -2.36 -2.49 14.91
N GLY A 349 -2.40 -3.76 14.50
CA GLY A 349 -1.64 -4.84 15.14
C GLY A 349 -0.39 -5.23 14.39
N GLY A 350 0.31 -6.21 14.95
CA GLY A 350 1.61 -6.65 14.43
C GLY A 350 2.78 -6.17 15.28
N HIS A 351 2.52 -5.77 16.53
CA HIS A 351 3.59 -5.57 17.52
C HIS A 351 4.34 -6.87 17.72
N SER A 352 3.62 -7.98 17.91
CA SER A 352 4.23 -9.29 18.07
C SER A 352 4.10 -10.17 16.83
N VAL A 353 5.24 -10.72 16.36
CA VAL A 353 5.25 -11.70 15.26
C VAL A 353 4.59 -13.03 15.63
N TRP A 354 4.55 -13.34 16.92
CA TRP A 354 4.00 -14.59 17.45
C TRP A 354 2.48 -14.68 17.29
N ALA A 355 1.77 -13.56 17.13
CA ALA A 355 0.35 -13.53 16.82
C ALA A 355 0.01 -14.31 15.53
N LEU A 356 0.98 -14.47 14.62
CA LEU A 356 0.86 -15.32 13.43
C LEU A 356 0.67 -16.80 13.76
N ALA A 357 0.71 -17.26 15.02
CA ALA A 357 0.29 -18.61 15.38
C ALA A 357 -1.22 -18.83 15.36
N ASP A 358 -2.04 -17.79 15.50
CA ASP A 358 -3.50 -17.94 15.44
C ASP A 358 -3.97 -18.09 13.97
N PRO A 359 -4.77 -19.13 13.66
CA PRO A 359 -5.19 -19.40 12.28
C PRO A 359 -6.14 -18.33 11.71
N ASN A 360 -6.98 -17.71 12.54
CA ASN A 360 -7.90 -16.66 12.09
C ASN A 360 -7.16 -15.34 11.86
N PHE A 361 -6.16 -15.05 12.68
CA PHE A 361 -5.26 -13.92 12.49
C PHE A 361 -4.46 -14.04 11.19
N ARG A 362 -3.86 -15.21 10.92
CA ARG A 362 -3.20 -15.43 9.62
C ARG A 362 -4.18 -15.30 8.46
N LYS A 363 -5.36 -15.91 8.57
CA LYS A 363 -6.37 -15.87 7.51
C LYS A 363 -6.81 -14.44 7.18
N VAL A 364 -7.10 -13.61 8.19
CA VAL A 364 -7.51 -12.22 7.94
C VAL A 364 -6.39 -11.41 7.30
N LEU A 365 -5.13 -11.63 7.69
CA LEU A 365 -3.99 -10.97 7.06
C LEU A 365 -3.77 -11.44 5.61
N VAL A 366 -3.78 -12.74 5.33
CA VAL A 366 -3.62 -13.26 3.97
C VAL A 366 -4.79 -12.85 3.06
N ASN A 367 -6.02 -12.86 3.57
CA ASN A 367 -7.17 -12.30 2.87
C ASN A 367 -7.00 -10.80 2.61
N SER A 368 -6.39 -10.04 3.53
CA SER A 368 -6.10 -8.61 3.33
C SER A 368 -5.08 -8.40 2.20
N LEU A 369 -4.03 -9.23 2.13
CA LEU A 369 -3.04 -9.20 1.05
C LEU A 369 -3.68 -9.54 -0.30
N ALA A 370 -4.54 -10.56 -0.35
CA ALA A 370 -5.30 -10.91 -1.55
C ALA A 370 -6.20 -9.74 -2.00
N TRP A 371 -6.90 -9.12 -1.07
CA TRP A 371 -7.76 -7.97 -1.36
C TRP A 371 -6.96 -6.78 -1.91
N LEU A 372 -5.79 -6.47 -1.35
CA LEU A 372 -4.90 -5.43 -1.87
C LEU A 372 -4.35 -5.80 -3.26
N ALA A 373 -3.98 -7.06 -3.49
CA ALA A 373 -3.50 -7.55 -4.79
C ALA A 373 -4.63 -7.69 -5.82
N GLU A 374 -5.88 -7.50 -5.42
CA GLU A 374 -7.09 -7.77 -6.23
C GLU A 374 -7.20 -9.24 -6.67
N GLU A 375 -6.64 -10.16 -5.89
CA GLU A 375 -6.86 -11.60 -6.06
C GLU A 375 -8.16 -12.02 -5.36
N ASP A 376 -8.96 -12.85 -6.04
CA ASP A 376 -10.25 -13.30 -5.51
C ASP A 376 -10.07 -14.14 -4.25
N ILE A 377 -10.76 -13.74 -3.18
CA ILE A 377 -10.77 -14.47 -1.91
C ILE A 377 -11.84 -15.56 -1.98
N PRO A 378 -11.50 -16.85 -1.84
CA PRO A 378 -12.48 -17.92 -1.89
C PRO A 378 -13.50 -17.79 -0.74
N PRO A 379 -14.69 -18.41 -0.83
CA PRO A 379 -15.72 -18.31 0.22
C PRO A 379 -15.24 -18.68 1.64
N GLY A 380 -14.31 -19.64 1.74
CA GLY A 380 -13.68 -20.07 3.00
C GLY A 380 -12.46 -19.24 3.45
N GLY A 381 -12.09 -18.20 2.70
CA GLY A 381 -10.82 -17.50 2.88
C GLY A 381 -9.60 -18.37 2.57
N PHE A 382 -8.42 -17.80 2.70
CA PHE A 382 -7.17 -18.54 2.51
C PHE A 382 -6.72 -19.20 3.82
N ASP A 383 -6.67 -20.52 3.83
CA ASP A 383 -6.03 -21.28 4.90
C ASP A 383 -4.51 -21.31 4.69
N THR A 384 -3.76 -21.26 5.79
CA THR A 384 -2.31 -21.36 5.78
C THR A 384 -1.83 -22.27 6.91
N PRO A 385 -0.75 -23.04 6.71
CA PRO A 385 -0.17 -23.84 7.78
C PRO A 385 0.24 -22.92 8.95
N GLN A 386 0.24 -23.46 10.17
CA GLN A 386 0.85 -22.76 11.28
C GLN A 386 2.36 -22.59 11.01
N PRO A 387 2.92 -21.38 11.14
CA PRO A 387 4.36 -21.20 11.03
C PRO A 387 5.07 -21.91 12.18
N ASP A 388 6.34 -22.26 11.97
CA ASP A 388 7.15 -22.86 13.02
C ASP A 388 7.71 -21.78 13.96
N TYR A 389 7.61 -22.00 15.27
CA TYR A 389 8.14 -21.09 16.28
C TYR A 389 9.66 -20.95 16.17
N GLY A 390 10.36 -22.08 15.99
CA GLY A 390 11.82 -22.14 15.89
C GLY A 390 12.35 -21.41 14.67
N GLU A 391 11.66 -21.55 13.53
CA GLU A 391 11.95 -20.83 12.29
C GLU A 391 11.85 -19.31 12.52
N ILE A 392 10.74 -18.82 13.10
CA ILE A 392 10.58 -17.40 13.41
C ILE A 392 11.65 -16.92 14.40
N ALA A 393 11.86 -17.64 15.49
CA ALA A 393 12.85 -17.32 16.50
C ALA A 393 14.28 -17.23 15.94
N SER A 394 14.63 -18.10 14.98
CA SER A 394 15.95 -18.11 14.34
C SER A 394 16.22 -16.88 13.46
N MET A 395 15.16 -16.19 12.99
CA MET A 395 15.29 -14.96 12.21
C MET A 395 15.57 -13.73 13.07
N ILE A 396 15.30 -13.79 14.37
CA ILE A 396 15.40 -12.65 15.27
C ILE A 396 16.82 -12.53 15.83
N LYS A 397 17.48 -11.41 15.54
CA LYS A 397 18.87 -11.12 15.94
C LYS A 397 18.99 -10.06 17.03
N LYS A 398 17.86 -9.54 17.53
CA LYS A 398 17.82 -8.44 18.49
C LYS A 398 18.18 -8.91 19.89
N GLU A 399 18.57 -7.96 20.73
CA GLU A 399 18.84 -8.20 22.14
C GLU A 399 17.63 -8.83 22.84
N LYS A 400 17.90 -9.86 23.63
CA LYS A 400 16.87 -10.51 24.44
C LYS A 400 16.40 -9.58 25.54
N ARG A 401 15.09 -9.53 25.73
CA ARG A 401 14.46 -8.89 26.89
C ARG A 401 14.84 -9.59 28.21
N ARG A 402 14.77 -8.84 29.31
CA ARG A 402 15.10 -9.36 30.66
C ARG A 402 14.25 -10.58 31.06
N ASP A 403 12.99 -10.58 30.66
CA ASP A 403 11.98 -11.62 30.87
C ASP A 403 11.90 -12.60 29.68
N TYR A 404 13.02 -12.82 28.96
CA TYR A 404 13.03 -13.61 27.73
C TYR A 404 12.47 -15.03 27.91
N GLU A 405 12.85 -15.74 28.98
CA GLU A 405 12.41 -17.12 29.18
C GLU A 405 10.89 -17.20 29.37
N ASP A 406 10.32 -16.33 30.22
CA ASP A 406 8.87 -16.27 30.44
C ASP A 406 8.10 -15.83 29.19
N TYR A 407 8.62 -14.81 28.50
CA TYR A 407 8.03 -14.31 27.26
C TYR A 407 8.03 -15.39 26.16
N SER A 408 9.16 -16.07 25.97
CA SER A 408 9.35 -17.16 25.02
C SER A 408 8.45 -18.35 25.36
N ALA A 409 8.41 -18.77 26.63
CA ALA A 409 7.56 -19.86 27.10
C ALA A 409 6.07 -19.57 26.87
N ARG A 410 5.61 -18.36 27.15
CA ARG A 410 4.22 -17.94 26.89
C ARG A 410 3.85 -18.07 25.41
N TRP A 411 4.72 -17.61 24.51
CA TRP A 411 4.45 -17.69 23.07
C TRP A 411 4.57 -19.12 22.53
N LYS A 412 5.51 -19.95 23.02
CA LYS A 412 5.52 -21.38 22.69
C LYS A 412 4.22 -22.06 23.09
N LYS A 413 3.73 -21.81 24.30
CA LYS A 413 2.43 -22.30 24.74
C LYS A 413 1.29 -21.80 23.84
N PHE A 414 1.30 -20.53 23.44
CA PHE A 414 0.31 -20.00 22.50
C PHE A 414 0.34 -20.73 21.14
N PHE A 415 1.52 -21.07 20.62
CA PHE A 415 1.64 -21.90 19.41
C PHE A 415 1.05 -23.29 19.62
N GLU A 416 1.29 -23.93 20.77
CA GLU A 416 0.71 -25.23 21.10
C GLU A 416 -0.82 -25.17 21.19
N ASP A 417 -1.37 -24.13 21.81
CA ASP A 417 -2.82 -23.92 21.95
C ASP A 417 -3.52 -23.62 20.61
N CYS A 418 -2.77 -23.20 19.59
CA CYS A 418 -3.28 -22.89 18.24
C CYS A 418 -3.20 -24.06 17.24
N LYS A 419 -2.58 -25.19 17.61
CA LYS A 419 -2.58 -26.43 16.80
C LYS A 419 -3.94 -27.09 16.86
#